data_AF-A0A5E7JFI6-F1
#
_entry.id   AF-A0A5E7JFI6-F1
#
_cell.length_a   1.000
_cell.length_b   1.000
_cell.length_c   1.000
_cell.angle_alpha   90.00
_cell.angle_beta   90.00
_cell.angle_gamma   90.00
#
_symmetry.space_group_name_H-M   'P 1'
#
loop_
_entity.id
_entity.type
_entity.pdbx_description
1 polymer ?
#
loop_
_entity_poly.entity_id
_entity_poly.type
_entity_poly.pdbx_seq_one_letter_code
_entity_poly.pdbx_strand_id
1 'polypeptide(L)'
;MNGLSDVRLTLHSQELAAGQKDRARNEIMRNAPSGLSRWGLLWHRLHTRKALLALTKDQLKDIGLTREQALEEGLKPFWRI
;
A
#
# COMPACT_ATOMS: atom_id res chain seq x y z
N MET A 1 15.66 38.01 -16.05
CA MET A 1 14.58 37.77 -15.07
C MET A 1 13.53 36.87 -15.71
N ASN A 2 13.69 35.55 -15.64
CA ASN A 2 12.74 34.57 -16.18
C ASN A 2 12.07 33.77 -15.05
N GLY A 3 11.36 34.45 -14.15
CA GLY A 3 10.68 33.80 -13.01
C GLY A 3 9.44 32.98 -13.38
N LEU A 4 8.98 33.05 -14.64
CA LEU A 4 7.75 32.38 -15.10
C LEU A 4 7.98 30.92 -15.53
N SER A 5 9.21 30.54 -15.89
CA SER A 5 9.52 29.15 -16.26
C SER A 5 9.63 28.23 -15.05
N ASP A 6 10.28 28.69 -13.97
CA ASP A 6 10.49 27.89 -12.77
C ASP A 6 9.18 27.56 -12.04
N VAL A 7 8.21 28.48 -12.05
CA VAL A 7 6.88 28.24 -11.48
C VAL A 7 6.12 27.18 -12.29
N ARG A 8 6.24 27.19 -13.61
CA ARG A 8 5.55 26.22 -14.47
C ARG A 8 6.18 24.82 -14.36
N LEU A 9 7.50 24.74 -14.23
CA LEU A 9 8.22 23.48 -14.02
C LEU A 9 7.95 22.87 -12.64
N THR A 10 7.86 23.68 -11.59
CA THR A 10 7.51 23.22 -10.24
C THR A 10 6.06 22.76 -10.16
N LEU A 11 5.12 23.44 -10.83
CA LEU A 11 3.73 23.00 -10.91
C LEU A 11 3.60 21.68 -11.68
N HIS A 12 4.26 21.56 -12.83
CA HIS A 12 4.24 20.33 -13.63
C HIS A 12 4.91 19.14 -12.92
N SER A 13 5.94 19.39 -12.11
CA SER A 13 6.56 18.36 -11.26
C SER A 13 5.61 17.90 -10.14
N GLN A 14 4.84 18.81 -9.54
CA GLN A 14 3.81 18.47 -8.56
C GLN A 14 2.67 17.65 -9.16
N GLU A 15 2.19 18.00 -10.36
CA GLU A 15 1.16 17.24 -11.08
C GLU A 15 1.62 15.83 -11.44
N LEU A 16 2.88 15.69 -11.88
CA LEU A 16 3.48 14.38 -12.16
C LEU A 16 3.62 13.53 -10.89
N ALA A 17 4.04 14.13 -9.77
CA ALA A 17 4.14 13.44 -8.49
C ALA A 17 2.76 13.03 -7.94
N ALA A 18 1.72 13.84 -8.16
CA ALA A 18 0.34 13.48 -7.82
C ALA A 18 -0.18 12.31 -8.69
N GLY A 19 0.04 12.38 -10.00
CA GLY A 19 -0.32 11.29 -10.93
C GLY A 19 0.41 9.98 -10.65
N GLN A 20 1.67 10.02 -10.19
CA GLN A 20 2.41 8.83 -9.75
C GLN A 20 1.81 8.20 -8.48
N LYS A 21 1.41 9.02 -7.50
CA LYS A 21 0.73 8.52 -6.28
C LYS A 21 -0.59 7.86 -6.61
N ASP A 22 -1.35 8.40 -7.55
CA ASP A 22 -2.64 7.85 -7.97
C ASP A 22 -2.49 6.60 -8.83
N ARG A 23 -1.40 6.48 -9.61
CA ARG A 23 -1.04 5.23 -10.30
C ARG A 23 -0.64 4.12 -9.32
N ALA A 24 0.23 4.41 -8.36
CA ALA A 24 0.62 3.44 -7.33
C ALA A 24 -0.59 2.96 -6.51
N ARG A 25 -1.52 3.87 -6.17
CA ARG A 25 -2.81 3.51 -5.54
C ARG A 25 -3.65 2.59 -6.44
N ASN A 26 -3.75 2.89 -7.73
CA ASN A 26 -4.53 2.08 -8.69
C ASN A 26 -3.92 0.69 -8.93
N GLU A 27 -2.60 0.57 -9.06
CA GLU A 27 -1.93 -0.72 -9.24
C GLU A 27 -2.15 -1.65 -8.06
N ILE A 28 -2.24 -1.10 -6.85
CA ILE A 28 -2.47 -1.91 -5.66
C ILE A 28 -3.97 -2.24 -5.47
N MET A 29 -4.88 -1.42 -6.01
CA MET A 29 -6.29 -1.82 -6.17
C MET A 29 -6.46 -2.98 -7.17
N ARG A 30 -5.52 -3.18 -8.12
CA ARG A 30 -5.54 -4.36 -9.02
C ARG A 30 -5.16 -5.66 -8.33
N ASN A 31 -4.32 -5.62 -7.30
CA ASN A 31 -3.99 -6.78 -6.44
C ASN A 31 -5.02 -7.03 -5.33
N ALA A 32 -6.07 -6.21 -5.29
CA ALA A 32 -7.16 -6.37 -4.35
C ALA A 32 -8.20 -7.32 -4.94
N PRO A 33 -8.89 -8.14 -4.12
CA PRO A 33 -9.89 -9.06 -4.65
C PRO A 33 -10.97 -8.26 -5.39
N SER A 34 -11.20 -8.62 -6.65
CA SER A 34 -12.14 -7.92 -7.53
C SER A 34 -13.54 -7.96 -6.92
N GLY A 35 -14.11 -6.79 -6.63
CA GLY A 35 -15.49 -6.65 -6.11
C GLY A 35 -15.62 -6.02 -4.72
N LEU A 36 -14.51 -5.74 -4.01
CA LEU A 36 -14.57 -5.04 -2.72
C LEU A 36 -14.54 -3.52 -2.88
N SER A 37 -15.46 -2.84 -2.20
CA SER A 37 -15.43 -1.39 -2.04
C SER A 37 -14.15 -0.94 -1.31
N ARG A 38 -13.81 0.36 -1.36
CA ARG A 38 -12.64 0.91 -0.63
C ARG A 38 -12.63 0.53 0.85
N TRP A 39 -13.81 0.48 1.48
CA TRP A 39 -13.99 0.01 2.85
C TRP A 39 -13.75 -1.49 2.97
N GLY A 40 -14.26 -2.28 2.03
CA GLY A 40 -13.99 -3.72 1.96
C GLY A 40 -12.50 -4.04 1.87
N LEU A 41 -11.73 -3.26 1.10
CA LEU A 41 -10.27 -3.41 1.01
C LEU A 41 -9.57 -3.10 2.33
N LEU A 42 -10.04 -2.08 3.04
CA LEU A 42 -9.51 -1.71 4.34
C LEU A 42 -9.74 -2.82 5.37
N TRP A 43 -10.97 -3.36 5.41
CA TRP A 43 -11.35 -4.48 6.26
C TRP A 43 -10.55 -5.74 5.92
N HIS A 44 -10.39 -6.05 4.63
CA HIS A 44 -9.59 -7.18 4.17
C HIS A 44 -8.14 -7.07 4.66
N ARG A 45 -7.49 -5.91 4.47
CA ARG A 45 -6.11 -5.65 4.95
C ARG A 45 -5.99 -5.78 6.47
N LEU A 46 -6.96 -5.24 7.22
CA LEU A 46 -6.95 -5.36 8.67
C LEU A 46 -7.04 -6.83 9.10
N HIS A 47 -7.90 -7.61 8.44
CA HIS A 47 -8.10 -9.01 8.76
C HIS A 47 -6.87 -9.86 8.42
N THR A 48 -6.30 -9.70 7.22
CA THR A 48 -5.12 -10.46 6.80
C THR A 48 -3.89 -10.14 7.65
N ARG A 49 -3.70 -8.88 8.05
CA ARG A 49 -2.61 -8.50 8.96
C ARG A 49 -2.77 -9.10 10.36
N LYS A 50 -3.98 -9.13 10.90
CA LYS A 50 -4.26 -9.83 12.17
C LYS A 50 -4.03 -11.33 12.04
N ALA A 51 -4.42 -11.93 10.91
CA ALA A 51 -4.17 -13.34 10.65
C ALA A 51 -2.67 -13.64 10.62
N LEU A 52 -1.85 -12.83 9.92
CA LEU A 52 -0.39 -12.98 9.90
C LEU A 52 0.24 -12.97 11.30
N LEU A 53 -0.25 -12.11 12.21
CA LEU A 53 0.22 -12.06 13.59
C LEU A 53 -0.19 -13.27 14.43
N ALA A 54 -1.34 -13.88 14.10
CA ALA A 54 -1.89 -15.04 14.79
C ALA A 54 -1.27 -16.37 14.34
N LEU A 55 -0.67 -16.44 13.15
CA LEU A 55 -0.05 -17.65 12.61
C LEU A 55 1.17 -18.09 13.45
N THR A 56 1.33 -19.41 13.55
CA THR A 56 2.51 -20.03 14.18
C THR A 56 3.72 -19.99 13.24
N LYS A 57 4.93 -20.17 13.79
CA LYS A 57 6.16 -20.15 12.97
C LYS A 57 6.15 -21.21 11.85
N ASP A 58 5.55 -22.37 12.09
CA ASP A 58 5.50 -23.44 11.09
C ASP A 58 4.50 -23.11 9.98
N GLN A 59 3.33 -22.56 10.31
CA GLN A 59 2.38 -22.09 9.30
C GLN A 59 2.93 -20.92 8.47
N LEU A 60 3.76 -20.06 9.07
CA LEU A 60 4.46 -19.01 8.33
C LEU A 60 5.48 -19.61 7.34
N LYS A 61 6.18 -20.68 7.70
CA LYS A 61 7.08 -21.39 6.79
C LYS A 61 6.34 -22.03 5.61
N ASP A 62 5.15 -22.59 5.86
CA ASP A 62 4.35 -23.22 4.81
C ASP A 62 3.95 -22.21 3.72
N ILE A 63 3.77 -20.93 4.07
CA ILE A 63 3.51 -19.83 3.13
C ILE A 63 4.77 -19.07 2.71
N GLY A 64 5.96 -19.55 3.09
CA GLY A 64 7.25 -18.97 2.70
C GLY A 64 7.59 -17.63 3.37
N LEU A 65 6.95 -17.29 4.50
CA LEU A 65 7.20 -16.06 5.24
C LEU A 65 8.01 -16.32 6.52
N THR A 66 8.89 -15.37 6.85
CA THR A 66 9.56 -15.37 8.15
C THR A 66 8.70 -14.69 9.22
N ARG A 67 9.02 -14.96 10.50
CA ARG A 67 8.29 -14.34 11.62
C ARG A 67 8.46 -12.82 11.63
N GLU A 68 9.63 -12.36 11.25
CA GLU A 68 10.00 -10.95 11.18
C GLU A 68 9.18 -10.24 10.09
N GLN A 69 9.05 -10.86 8.91
CA GLN A 69 8.20 -10.34 7.83
C GLN A 69 6.72 -10.28 8.23
N ALA A 70 6.22 -11.30 8.93
CA ALA A 70 4.85 -11.32 9.42
C ALA A 70 4.59 -10.22 10.46
N LEU A 71 5.56 -9.93 11.34
CA LEU A 71 5.49 -8.83 12.30
C LEU A 71 5.56 -7.47 11.60
N GLU A 72 6.48 -7.30 10.65
CA GLU A 72 6.62 -6.07 9.88
C GLU A 72 5.32 -5.74 9.14
N GLU A 73 4.71 -6.72 8.47
CA GLU A 73 3.45 -6.51 7.76
C GLU A 73 2.26 -6.37 8.73
N GLY A 74 2.22 -7.18 9.79
CA GLY A 74 1.14 -7.19 10.76
C GLY A 74 1.03 -5.90 11.60
N LEU A 75 2.17 -5.25 11.88
CA LEU A 75 2.23 -4.00 12.65
C LEU A 75 2.04 -2.74 11.80
N LYS A 76 1.98 -2.85 10.46
CA LYS A 76 1.69 -1.70 9.61
C LYS A 76 0.28 -1.17 9.91
N PRO A 77 0.13 0.16 10.10
CA PRO A 77 -1.19 0.74 10.31
C PRO A 77 -2.09 0.47 9.11
N PHE A 78 -3.39 0.25 9.37
CA PHE A 78 -4.33 -0.29 8.38
C PHE A 78 -4.47 0.57 7.11
N TRP A 79 -4.16 1.87 7.18
CA TRP A 79 -4.17 2.81 6.06
C TRP A 79 -2.85 2.87 5.28
N ARG A 80 -1.76 2.29 5.82
CA ARG A 80 -0.46 2.26 5.15
C ARG A 80 -0.42 1.10 4.16
N ILE A 81 -0.13 1.48 2.92
CA ILE A 81 0.07 0.60 1.80
C ILE A 81 1.53 0.17 1.76
#